data_AF-A0A965AIA2-F1
#
_entry.id   AF-A0A965AIA2-F1
#
_cell.length_a   1.000
_cell.length_b   1.000
_cell.length_c   1.000
_cell.angle_alpha   90.00
_cell.angle_beta   90.00
_cell.angle_gamma   90.00
#
_symmetry.space_group_name_H-M   'P 1'
#
loop_
_entity.id
_entity.type
_entity.pdbx_description
1 polymer ?
#
loop_
_entity_poly.entity_id
_entity_poly.type
_entity_poly.pdbx_seq_one_letter_code
_entity_poly.pdbx_strand_id
1 'polypeptide(L)' 'MVDGKLLAKVVDYFMKSEIAKNARVQVQMPNGELRDIATIKLMENKLIGLYETHRIVLVTEPESHKMPKVIRSTDLT' A
#
# COMPACT_ATOMS: atom_id res chain seq x y z
N MET A 1 13.42 -4.72 3.80
CA MET A 1 12.55 -3.56 4.07
C MET A 1 12.27 -2.91 2.74
N VAL A 2 11.01 -2.80 2.33
CA VAL A 2 10.65 -2.13 1.06
C VAL A 2 11.04 -0.66 1.19
N ASP A 3 11.87 -0.18 0.28
CA ASP A 3 12.26 1.23 0.20
C ASP A 3 11.25 2.01 -0.66
N GLY A 4 11.25 3.34 -0.50
CA GLY A 4 10.33 4.21 -1.23
C GLY A 4 10.46 4.12 -2.75
N LYS A 5 11.64 3.78 -3.30
CA LYS A 5 11.84 3.67 -4.75
C LYS A 5 11.19 2.39 -5.29
N LEU A 6 11.29 1.28 -4.55
CA LEU A 6 10.60 0.05 -4.91
C LEU A 6 9.08 0.23 -4.87
N LEU A 7 8.55 0.90 -3.83
CA LEU A 7 7.12 1.22 -3.73
C LEU A 7 6.66 2.06 -4.93
N ALA A 8 7.39 3.13 -5.27
CA ALA A 8 7.07 3.98 -6.42
C ALA A 8 7.07 3.19 -7.73
N LYS A 9 8.03 2.28 -7.93
CA LYS A 9 8.11 1.42 -9.12
C LYS A 9 6.90 0.50 -9.22
N VAL A 10 6.46 -0.13 -8.12
CA VAL A 10 5.27 -0.99 -8.11
C VAL A 10 4.00 -0.19 -8.42
N VAL A 11 3.86 1.00 -7.86
CA VAL A 11 2.73 1.90 -8.17
C VAL A 11 2.75 2.33 -9.64
N ASP A 12 3.92 2.63 -10.20
CA ASP A 12 4.05 2.96 -11.62
C ASP A 12 3.62 1.81 -12.53
N TYR A 13 4.02 0.57 -12.22
CA TYR A 13 3.53 -0.62 -12.94
C TYR A 13 2.02 -0.81 -12.79
N PHE A 14 1.47 -0.56 -11.60
CA PHE A 14 0.04 -0.64 -11.35
C PHE A 14 -0.73 0.39 -12.19
N MET A 15 -0.23 1.62 -12.30
CA MET A 15 -0.88 2.72 -13.03
C MET A 15 -0.87 2.58 -14.57
N LYS A 16 -0.08 1.64 -15.13
CA LYS A 16 -0.03 1.39 -16.58
C LYS A 16 -1.34 0.87 -17.15
N SER A 17 -2.14 0.17 -16.35
CA SER A 17 -3.46 -0.32 -16.79
C SER A 17 -4.54 0.72 -16.48
N GLU A 18 -5.35 1.09 -17.48
CA GLU A 18 -6.46 2.04 -17.28
C GLU A 18 -7.50 1.53 -16.29
N ILE A 19 -7.68 0.20 -16.22
CA ILE A 19 -8.58 -0.46 -15.27
C ILE A 19 -8.02 -0.38 -13.85
N ALA A 20 -6.69 -0.45 -13.70
CA ALA A 20 -6.04 -0.41 -12.39
C ALA A 20 -6.06 0.99 -11.75
N LYS A 21 -6.20 2.06 -12.52
CA LYS A 21 -6.32 3.44 -11.99
C LYS A 21 -7.52 3.61 -11.06
N ASN A 22 -8.59 2.85 -11.29
CA ASN A 22 -9.80 2.84 -10.46
C ASN A 22 -9.91 1.60 -9.57
N ALA A 23 -8.88 0.74 -9.56
CA ALA A 23 -8.90 -0.48 -8.78
C ALA A 23 -8.64 -0.20 -7.29
N ARG A 24 -9.27 -1.00 -6.43
CA ARG A 24 -9.11 -0.92 -4.98
C ARG A 24 -7.70 -1.38 -4.58
N VAL A 25 -7.10 -0.68 -3.63
CA VAL A 25 -5.80 -1.04 -3.05
C VAL A 25 -6.02 -1.58 -1.64
N GLN A 26 -5.50 -2.78 -1.38
CA GLN A 26 -5.69 -3.51 -0.13
C GLN A 26 -4.35 -3.84 0.52
N VAL A 27 -4.35 -3.99 1.84
CA VAL A 27 -3.22 -4.45 2.64
C VAL A 27 -3.58 -5.76 3.29
N GLN A 28 -2.69 -6.75 3.17
CA GLN A 28 -2.80 -8.01 3.91
C GLN A 28 -2.24 -7.83 5.33
N MET A 29 -3.09 -8.09 6.31
CA MET A 29 -2.72 -8.12 7.71
C MET A 29 -2.02 -9.45 8.05
N PRO A 30 -1.23 -9.52 9.14
CA PRO A 30 -0.52 -10.76 9.52
C PRO A 30 -1.42 -11.96 9.78
N ASN A 31 -2.69 -11.71 10.10
CA ASN A 31 -3.72 -12.74 10.29
C ASN A 31 -4.33 -13.23 8.95
N GLY A 32 -3.88 -12.71 7.82
CA GLY A 32 -4.38 -13.04 6.49
C GLY A 32 -5.62 -12.25 6.04
N GLU A 33 -6.14 -11.36 6.87
CA GLU A 33 -7.26 -10.48 6.47
C GLU A 33 -6.77 -9.41 5.48
N LEU A 34 -7.55 -9.20 4.43
CA LEU A 34 -7.37 -8.06 3.53
C LEU A 34 -8.18 -6.89 4.06
N ARG A 35 -7.56 -5.71 4.12
CA ARG A 35 -8.23 -4.47 4.48
C ARG A 35 -8.02 -3.42 3.40
N ASP A 36 -9.07 -2.65 3.15
CA ASP A 36 -9.01 -1.54 2.22
C ASP A 36 -8.20 -0.38 2.82
N ILE A 37 -7.44 0.32 1.99
CA ILE A 37 -6.72 1.54 2.41
C ILE A 37 -7.70 2.70 2.36
N ALA A 38 -8.03 3.27 3.52
CA ALA A 38 -8.89 4.43 3.64
C ALA A 38 -8.11 5.74 3.45
N THR A 39 -6.87 5.80 3.93
CA THR A 39 -6.06 7.02 3.84
C THR A 39 -4.57 6.70 3.79
N ILE A 40 -3.86 7.40 2.89
CA ILE A 40 -2.40 7.39 2.82
C ILE A 40 -1.90 8.71 3.42
N LYS A 41 -1.03 8.65 4.43
CA LYS A 41 -0.45 9.81 5.10
C LYS A 41 1.07 9.80 4.94
N LEU A 42 1.64 10.93 4.54
CA LEU A 42 3.07 11.16 4.64
C LEU A 42 3.34 11.79 6.02
N MET A 43 4.18 11.14 6.81
CA MET A 43 4.56 11.60 8.14
C MET A 43 6.05 11.86 8.17
N GLU A 44 6.42 13.05 8.59
CA GLU A 44 7.79 13.47 8.81
C GLU A 44 8.02 13.51 10.32
N ASN A 45 9.02 12.76 10.82
CA ASN A 45 9.38 12.90 12.23
C ASN A 45 10.47 13.95 12.38
N LYS A 46 10.22 14.93 13.24
CA LYS A 46 11.27 15.81 13.73
C LYS A 46 11.97 15.12 14.90
N LEU A 47 13.05 14.39 14.62
CA LEU A 47 13.97 13.94 15.67
C LEU A 47 14.82 15.15 16.10
N ILE A 48 15.10 15.29 17.39
CA ILE A 48 16.14 16.21 17.86
C ILE A 48 17.49 15.63 17.36
N GLY A 49 17.97 16.05 16.18
CA GLY A 49 19.21 15.57 15.54
C GLY A 49 19.20 15.55 14.00
N LEU A 50 20.29 15.03 13.40
CA LEU A 50 20.67 15.08 11.96
C LEU A 50 19.96 14.08 11.01
N TYR A 51 18.94 13.35 11.47
CA TYR A 51 18.28 12.32 10.66
C TYR A 51 16.79 12.58 10.53
N GLU A 52 16.39 13.20 9.42
CA GLU A 52 15.00 13.28 9.00
C GLU A 52 14.53 11.90 8.54
N THR A 53 13.48 11.37 9.18
CA THR A 53 12.86 10.11 8.76
C THR A 53 11.48 10.41 8.21
N HIS A 54 11.29 10.10 6.92
CA HIS A 54 10.01 10.17 6.25
C HIS A 54 9.34 8.79 6.29
N ARG A 55 8.09 8.73 6.74
CA ARG A 55 7.30 7.49 6.84
C ARG A 55 6.01 7.66 6.06
N ILE A 56 5.68 6.69 5.21
CA ILE A 56 4.35 6.58 4.61
C ILE A 56 3.51 5.69 5.53
N VAL A 57 2.38 6.19 5.99
CA VAL A 57 1.44 5.49 6.86
C VAL A 57 0.16 5.20 6.09
N LEU A 58 -0.20 3.92 6.03
CA LEU A 58 -1.44 3.44 5.40
C LEU A 58 -2.45 3.16 6.52
N VAL A 59 -3.51 3.97 6.58
CA VAL A 59 -4.63 3.75 7.51
C VAL A 59 -5.63 2.84 6.80
N THR A 60 -5.97 1.74 7.45
CA THR A 60 -6.88 0.72 6.90
C THR A 60 -8.24 0.76 7.57
N GLU A 61 -9.28 0.46 6.81
CA GLU A 61 -10.65 0.27 7.30
C GLU A 61 -11.09 -1.17 6.98
N PRO A 62 -11.99 -1.76 7.79
CA PRO A 62 -12.52 -3.09 7.50
C PRO A 62 -13.23 -3.08 6.14
N GLU A 63 -13.02 -4.13 5.33
CA GLU A 63 -13.68 -4.28 4.02
C GLU A 63 -15.20 -4.18 4.20
N SER A 64 -15.82 -3.20 3.55
CA SER A 64 -17.29 -3.10 3.54
C SER A 64 -17.93 -4.16 2.64
N HIS A 65 -17.18 -4.75 1.70
CA HIS A 65 -17.63 -5.79 0.77
C HIS A 65 -16.50 -6.76 0.46
N LYS A 66 -16.66 -8.04 0.81
CA LYS A 66 -15.69 -9.11 0.52
C LYS A 66 -15.47 -9.24 -0.98
N MET A 67 -14.24 -9.04 -1.43
CA MET A 67 -13.88 -9.27 -2.84
C MET A 67 -13.97 -10.76 -3.22
N PRO A 68 -14.36 -11.08 -4.47
CA PRO A 68 -14.34 -12.45 -4.98
C PRO A 68 -12.91 -13.00 -5.01
N LYS A 69 -12.78 -14.35 -4.98
CA LYS A 69 -11.49 -15.04 -4.92
C LYS A 69 -10.48 -14.48 -5.93
N VAL A 70 -9.29 -14.16 -5.45
CA VAL A 70 -8.14 -13.78 -6.29
C VAL A 70 -7.86 -14.92 -7.26
N ILE A 71 -7.92 -14.63 -8.57
CA ILE A 71 -7.72 -15.62 -9.64
C ILE A 71 -6.23 -15.83 -9.91
N ARG A 72 -5.38 -14.84 -9.60
CA ARG A 72 -3.93 -14.89 -9.81
C ARG A 72 -3.21 -13.89 -8.90
N SER A 73 -2.23 -14.38 -8.13
CA SER A 73 -1.26 -13.56 -7.40
C SER A 73 0.12 -13.87 -7.93
N THR A 74 0.90 -12.83 -8.26
CA THR A 74 2.32 -12.96 -8.58
C THR A 74 3.08 -12.14 -7.56
N ASP A 75 3.82 -12.82 -6.68
CA ASP A 75 4.75 -12.16 -5.76
C ASP A 75 5.96 -11.68 -6.57
N LEU A 76 6.12 -10.35 -6.64
CA LEU A 76 7.32 -9.73 -7.20
C LEU A 76 8.39 -9.72 -6.09
N THR A 77 8.97 -10.90 -5.81
CA THR A 77 10.15 -11.04 -4.93
C THR A 77 11.40 -10.46 -5.54
#